data_AF-A0A1I3I8J0-F1
#
_entry.id   AF-A0A1I3I8J0-F1
#
_cell.length_a   1.000
_cell.length_b   1.000
_cell.length_c   1.000
_cell.angle_alpha   90.00
_cell.angle_beta   90.00
_cell.angle_gamma   90.00
#
_symmetry.space_group_name_H-M   'P 1'
#
loop_
_entity.id
_entity.type
_entity.pdbx_description
1 polymer ?
#
loop_
_entity_poly.entity_id
_entity_poly.type
_entity_poly.pdbx_seq_one_letter_code
_entity_poly.pdbx_strand_id
1 'polypeptide(L)' 'MTNENETLLIEDGVVVKCIDSYARSVVIPDGVTEIGFYSFTCCECLSTVEIPKGVIEISAGAFSGCESLS' A
#
# COMPACT_ATOMS: atom_id res chain seq x y z
N MET A 1 7.87 -8.78 -19.74
CA MET A 1 7.97 -7.32 -19.62
C MET A 1 7.22 -6.97 -18.35
N THR A 2 7.87 -7.13 -17.20
CA THR A 2 7.38 -6.55 -15.95
C THR A 2 7.81 -5.10 -15.98
N ASN A 3 6.85 -4.20 -15.93
CA ASN A 3 7.13 -2.78 -16.00
C ASN A 3 7.96 -2.39 -14.78
N GLU A 4 8.89 -1.47 -15.00
CA GLU A 4 9.75 -0.91 -13.97
C GLU A 4 8.85 -0.28 -12.89
N ASN A 5 9.10 -0.57 -11.59
CA ASN A 5 8.44 0.04 -10.41
C ASN A 5 7.02 -0.43 -9.99
N GLU A 6 6.78 -1.72 -9.81
CA GLU A 6 5.58 -2.18 -9.06
C GLU A 6 5.87 -2.20 -7.54
N THR A 7 5.66 -1.06 -6.87
CA THR A 7 5.73 -0.97 -5.39
C THR A 7 4.61 -1.74 -4.71
N LEU A 8 3.50 -2.01 -5.41
CA LEU A 8 2.29 -2.64 -4.89
C LEU A 8 1.89 -3.83 -5.74
N LEU A 9 1.53 -4.93 -5.07
CA LEU A 9 0.77 -6.03 -5.64
C LEU A 9 -0.71 -5.68 -5.49
N ILE A 10 -1.40 -5.56 -6.63
CA ILE A 10 -2.83 -5.23 -6.69
C ILE A 10 -3.57 -6.33 -7.44
N GLU A 11 -4.62 -6.86 -6.83
CA GLU A 11 -5.49 -7.89 -7.41
C GLU A 11 -6.94 -7.42 -7.30
N ASP A 12 -7.66 -7.36 -8.43
CA ASP A 12 -9.08 -6.99 -8.49
C ASP A 12 -9.46 -5.70 -7.72
N GLY A 13 -8.60 -4.69 -7.75
CA GLY A 13 -8.81 -3.42 -7.04
C GLY A 13 -8.44 -3.45 -5.56
N VAL A 14 -7.78 -4.52 -5.09
CA VAL A 14 -7.31 -4.68 -3.72
C VAL A 14 -5.79 -4.56 -3.68
N VAL A 15 -5.25 -3.71 -2.81
CA VAL A 15 -3.82 -3.74 -2.48
C VAL A 15 -3.57 -4.93 -1.58
N VAL A 16 -2.95 -5.97 -2.14
CA VAL A 16 -2.65 -7.22 -1.44
C VAL A 16 -1.36 -7.08 -0.65
N LYS A 17 -0.35 -6.41 -1.22
CA LYS A 17 0.98 -6.31 -0.61
C LYS A 17 1.78 -5.14 -1.13
N CYS A 18 2.50 -4.45 -0.25
CA CYS A 18 3.62 -3.59 -0.60
C CYS A 18 4.84 -4.48 -0.86
N ILE A 19 5.38 -4.41 -2.07
CA ILE A 19 6.50 -5.23 -2.53
C ILE A 19 7.84 -4.53 -2.23
N ASP A 20 7.83 -3.21 -2.06
CA ASP A 20 9.01 -2.43 -1.66
C ASP A 20 8.92 -1.99 -0.20
N SER A 21 9.53 -2.77 0.70
CA SER A 21 9.58 -2.47 2.14
C SER A 21 10.42 -1.23 2.48
N TYR A 22 11.22 -0.70 1.54
CA TYR A 22 12.05 0.49 1.72
C TYR A 22 11.39 1.75 1.14
N ALA A 23 10.20 1.62 0.55
CA ALA A 23 9.44 2.75 0.03
C ALA A 23 9.21 3.77 1.14
N ARG A 24 9.57 5.03 0.87
CA ARG A 24 9.28 6.17 1.78
C ARG A 24 7.93 6.80 1.48
N SER A 25 7.50 6.73 0.23
CA SER A 25 6.24 7.29 -0.24
C SER A 25 5.58 6.28 -1.16
N VAL A 26 4.29 6.08 -0.96
CA VAL A 26 3.45 5.23 -1.81
C VAL A 26 2.27 6.05 -2.31
N VAL A 27 1.99 5.94 -3.60
CA VAL A 27 0.76 6.47 -4.19
C VAL A 27 -0.11 5.26 -4.56
N ILE A 28 -1.28 5.15 -3.96
CA ILE A 28 -2.25 4.11 -4.32
C ILE A 28 -2.93 4.56 -5.62
N PRO A 29 -2.93 3.74 -6.69
CA PRO A 29 -3.48 4.13 -7.97
C PRO A 29 -5.01 4.23 -7.94
N ASP A 30 -5.56 5.05 -8.84
CA ASP A 30 -7.00 5.11 -9.08
C ASP A 30 -7.55 3.73 -9.47
N GLY A 31 -8.77 3.42 -9.03
CA GLY A 31 -9.41 2.12 -9.25
C GLY A 31 -9.17 1.10 -8.13
N VAL A 32 -8.27 1.37 -7.19
CA VAL A 32 -8.21 0.63 -5.93
C VAL A 32 -9.42 0.99 -5.06
N THR A 33 -10.09 -0.04 -4.59
CA THR A 33 -11.24 0.07 -3.68
C THR A 33 -10.89 -0.39 -2.27
N GLU A 34 -9.90 -1.27 -2.10
CA GLU A 34 -9.54 -1.82 -0.78
C GLU A 34 -8.02 -1.82 -0.55
N ILE A 35 -7.62 -1.50 0.68
CA ILE A 35 -6.29 -1.78 1.21
C ILE A 35 -6.38 -2.99 2.13
N GLY A 36 -5.87 -4.14 1.66
CA GLY A 36 -6.08 -5.45 2.30
C GLY A 36 -5.36 -5.64 3.64
N PHE A 37 -5.71 -6.72 4.35
CA PHE A 37 -5.12 -7.09 5.63
C PHE A 37 -3.59 -7.15 5.54
N TYR A 38 -2.91 -6.46 6.45
CA TYR A 38 -1.46 -6.48 6.56
C TYR A 38 -0.69 -6.07 5.29
N SER A 39 -1.35 -5.39 4.34
CA SER A 39 -0.78 -5.08 3.01
C SER A 39 0.50 -4.25 3.04
N PHE A 40 0.67 -3.34 4.01
CA PHE A 40 1.88 -2.53 4.23
C PHE A 40 2.68 -2.99 5.46
N THR A 41 2.51 -4.23 5.91
CA THR A 41 3.17 -4.69 7.14
C THR A 41 4.69 -4.57 7.07
N CYS A 42 5.30 -4.03 8.13
CA CYS A 42 6.74 -3.81 8.26
C CYS A 42 7.35 -2.91 7.17
N CYS A 43 6.58 -2.04 6.53
CA CYS A 43 7.13 -0.95 5.71
C CYS A 43 7.67 0.15 6.63
N GLU A 44 8.75 -0.14 7.36
CA GLU A 44 9.29 0.70 8.45
C GLU A 44 9.71 2.10 7.97
N CYS A 45 10.15 2.21 6.70
CA CYS A 45 10.59 3.46 6.08
C CYS A 45 9.43 4.30 5.50
N LEU A 46 8.23 3.75 5.42
CA LEU A 46 7.08 4.39 4.79
C LEU A 46 6.61 5.55 5.65
N SER A 47 6.78 6.78 5.14
CA SER A 47 6.38 8.01 5.83
C SER A 47 5.11 8.63 5.25
N THR A 48 4.79 8.32 3.98
CA THR A 48 3.66 8.94 3.28
C THR A 48 2.91 7.91 2.44
N VAL A 49 1.58 7.90 2.55
CA VAL A 49 0.70 7.11 1.68
C VAL A 49 -0.40 8.03 1.15
N GLU A 50 -0.43 8.21 -0.17
CA GLU A 50 -1.51 8.94 -0.84
C GLU A 50 -2.65 7.96 -1.17
N ILE A 51 -3.79 8.13 -0.50
CA ILE A 51 -4.97 7.28 -0.64
C ILE A 51 -6.00 8.00 -1.54
N PRO A 52 -6.38 7.46 -2.71
CA PRO A 52 -7.36 8.07 -3.59
C PRO A 52 -8.76 7.92 -2.99
N LYS A 53 -9.67 8.81 -3.41
CA LYS A 53 -11.06 8.86 -2.91
C LYS A 53 -11.87 7.59 -3.19
N GLY A 54 -11.41 6.75 -4.12
CA GLY A 54 -12.07 5.49 -4.49
C GLY A 54 -11.88 4.36 -3.47
N VAL A 55 -10.90 4.48 -2.55
CA VAL A 55 -10.71 3.50 -1.48
C VAL A 55 -11.87 3.59 -0.50
N ILE A 56 -12.62 2.50 -0.39
CA ILE A 56 -13.79 2.35 0.48
C ILE A 56 -13.46 1.59 1.76
N GLU A 57 -12.43 0.75 1.75
CA GLU A 57 -12.05 -0.08 2.89
C GLU A 57 -10.54 -0.11 3.12
N ILE A 58 -10.15 -0.02 4.40
CA ILE A 58 -8.78 -0.23 4.87
C ILE A 58 -8.86 -1.29 5.96
N SER A 59 -8.41 -2.49 5.61
CA SER A 59 -8.52 -3.68 6.46
C SER A 59 -7.60 -3.60 7.68
N ALA A 60 -7.95 -4.36 8.72
CA ALA A 60 -7.24 -4.32 10.00
C ALA A 60 -5.75 -4.64 9.83
N GLY A 61 -4.90 -3.85 10.49
CA GLY A 61 -3.45 -4.04 10.47
C GLY A 61 -2.79 -3.72 9.12
N ALA A 62 -3.49 -3.11 8.16
CA ALA A 62 -2.93 -2.73 6.85
C ALA A 62 -1.55 -2.06 6.98
N PHE A 63 -1.36 -1.15 7.94
CA PHE A 63 -0.10 -0.43 8.19
C PHE A 63 0.64 -0.89 9.46
N SER A 64 0.47 -2.16 9.85
CA SER A 64 1.13 -2.69 11.05
C SER A 64 2.66 -2.64 10.93
N GLY A 65 3.35 -1.98 11.86
CA GLY A 65 4.81 -1.85 11.80
C GLY A 65 5.33 -0.85 10.77
N CYS A 66 4.49 0.04 10.25
CA CYS A 66 4.94 1.23 9.51
C CYS A 66 5.45 2.30 10.49
N GLU A 67 6.65 2.12 11.04
CA GLU A 67 7.18 2.95 12.13
C GLU A 67 7.40 4.42 11.75
N SER A 68 7.68 4.72 10.49
CA SER A 68 7.88 6.09 10.00
C SER A 68 6.57 6.80 9.59
N LEU A 69 5.42 6.11 9.62
CA LEU A 69 4.14 6.65 9.18
C LEU A 69 3.50 7.45 10.32
N SER A 70 3.28 8.75 10.11
CA SER A 70 2.73 9.70 11.09
C SER A 70 1.32 10.17 10.77
#